data_AF-H8FWT4-F1
#
_entry.id   AF-H8FWT4-F1
#
_cell.length_a   1.000
_cell.length_b   1.000
_cell.length_c   1.000
_cell.angle_alpha   90.00
_cell.angle_beta   90.00
_cell.angle_gamma   90.00
#
_symmetry.space_group_name_H-M   'P 1'
#
loop_
_entity.id
_entity.type
_entity.pdbx_description
1 polymer ?
#
loop_
_entity_poly.entity_id
_entity_poly.type
_entity_poly.pdbx_seq_one_letter_code
_entity_poly.pdbx_strand_id
1 'polypeptide(L)'
;MLVDLKARGLAIAPELAIGDGALGFWKAMDEVFPSTRHQRCWLHKTRNILNKAAKSVQPGMKKDLAEIWMSPDRAAAEKAIDVFAAKYGAKYPKAVECLEKDRMPLLAFYDFPAEHWVHLRTTNPIESVFATVRHRTVRAKGALSATTAKLMVFKLVMAAAKTWRRLKGENQLPKLISGIKFIDGVQSPEAVSQTAA
;
A
#
# COMPACT_ATOMS: atom_id res chain seq x y z
N MET A 1 -5.70 5.07 -18.46
CA MET A 1 -5.31 5.27 -17.04
C MET A 1 -3.85 4.94 -16.78
N LEU A 2 -3.29 3.77 -17.14
CA LEU A 2 -1.85 3.50 -17.00
C LEU A 2 -1.07 3.79 -18.30
N VAL A 3 -1.59 3.37 -19.44
CA VAL A 3 -1.08 3.72 -20.79
C VAL A 3 -0.96 5.24 -20.95
N ASP A 4 -1.96 5.97 -20.46
CA ASP A 4 -1.98 7.44 -20.47
C ASP A 4 -0.86 8.05 -19.58
N LEU A 5 -0.53 7.45 -18.44
CA LEU A 5 0.60 7.91 -17.62
C LEU A 5 1.93 7.71 -18.36
N LYS A 6 2.09 6.57 -19.04
CA LYS A 6 3.26 6.29 -19.87
C LYS A 6 3.37 7.30 -21.02
N ALA A 7 2.27 7.57 -21.72
CA ALA A 7 2.20 8.58 -22.78
C ALA A 7 2.53 9.99 -22.28
N ARG A 8 2.21 10.30 -21.02
CA ARG A 8 2.55 11.57 -20.35
C ARG A 8 3.96 11.61 -19.75
N GLY A 9 4.79 10.60 -20.00
CA GLY A 9 6.22 10.61 -19.64
C GLY A 9 6.61 9.80 -18.41
N LEU A 10 5.73 8.96 -17.85
CA LEU A 10 6.14 7.95 -16.87
C LEU A 10 6.95 6.84 -17.57
N ALA A 11 8.23 7.10 -17.79
CA ALA A 11 9.14 6.23 -18.53
C ALA A 11 9.71 5.08 -17.67
N ILE A 12 9.96 5.37 -16.39
CA ILE A 12 10.48 4.38 -15.43
C ILE A 12 9.29 3.74 -14.72
N ALA A 13 9.25 2.41 -14.71
CA ALA A 13 8.24 1.65 -13.99
C ALA A 13 8.32 1.96 -12.48
N PRO A 14 7.17 2.11 -11.79
CA PRO A 14 7.18 2.17 -10.33
C PRO A 14 7.81 0.91 -9.72
N GLU A 15 8.60 1.07 -8.66
CA GLU A 15 9.16 -0.07 -7.92
C GLU A 15 8.09 -0.88 -7.17
N LEU A 16 6.98 -0.24 -6.83
CA LEU A 16 5.86 -0.80 -6.07
C LEU A 16 4.54 -0.19 -6.49
N ALA A 17 3.53 -1.02 -6.69
CA ALA A 17 2.14 -0.63 -6.77
C ALA A 17 1.37 -1.18 -5.56
N ILE A 18 0.66 -0.30 -4.85
CA ILE A 18 -0.17 -0.67 -3.70
C ILE A 18 -1.64 -0.52 -4.10
N GLY A 19 -2.41 -1.60 -4.00
CA GLY A 19 -3.80 -1.62 -4.41
C GLY A 19 -4.68 -2.50 -3.53
N ASP A 20 -5.98 -2.41 -3.74
CA ASP A 20 -6.94 -3.36 -3.19
C ASP A 20 -6.90 -4.68 -4.00
N GLY A 21 -7.99 -5.46 -3.98
CA GLY A 21 -8.08 -6.72 -4.73
C GLY A 21 -8.65 -6.61 -6.14
N ALA A 22 -8.78 -5.41 -6.71
CA ALA A 22 -9.39 -5.24 -8.02
C ALA A 22 -8.53 -5.86 -9.13
N LEU A 23 -9.04 -6.95 -9.73
CA LEU A 23 -8.32 -7.74 -10.74
C LEU A 23 -7.91 -6.91 -11.97
N GLY A 24 -8.75 -5.96 -12.40
CA GLY A 24 -8.47 -5.13 -13.58
C GLY A 24 -7.26 -4.21 -13.40
N PHE A 25 -7.00 -3.73 -12.18
CA PHE A 25 -5.81 -2.91 -11.91
C PHE A 25 -4.53 -3.73 -12.03
N TRP A 26 -4.50 -4.91 -11.41
CA TRP A 26 -3.31 -5.77 -11.42
C TRP A 26 -3.00 -6.30 -12.81
N LYS A 27 -4.01 -6.75 -13.56
CA LYS A 27 -3.83 -7.15 -14.97
C LYS A 27 -3.22 -6.02 -15.81
N ALA A 28 -3.70 -4.79 -15.63
CA ALA A 28 -3.15 -3.64 -16.33
C ALA A 28 -1.74 -3.28 -15.87
N MET A 29 -1.35 -3.61 -14.62
CA MET A 29 0.02 -3.42 -14.14
C MET A 29 0.99 -4.43 -14.73
N ASP A 30 0.61 -5.69 -14.77
CA ASP A 30 1.38 -6.73 -15.43
C ASP A 30 1.61 -6.41 -16.92
N GLU A 31 0.60 -5.82 -17.59
CA GLU A 31 0.70 -5.46 -19.01
C GLU A 31 1.56 -4.21 -19.26
N VAL A 32 1.39 -3.15 -18.45
CA VAL A 32 2.04 -1.84 -18.73
C VAL A 32 3.43 -1.73 -18.09
N PHE A 33 3.62 -2.29 -16.89
CA PHE A 33 4.87 -2.22 -16.12
C PHE A 33 5.15 -3.57 -15.41
N PRO A 34 5.52 -4.64 -16.15
CA PRO A 34 5.68 -5.99 -15.61
C PRO A 34 6.74 -6.14 -14.50
N SER A 35 7.68 -5.20 -14.38
CA SER A 35 8.68 -5.18 -13.30
C SER A 35 8.15 -4.60 -11.99
N THR A 36 6.96 -3.99 -11.98
CA THR A 36 6.38 -3.35 -10.79
C THR A 36 5.96 -4.41 -9.79
N ARG A 37 6.46 -4.34 -8.56
CA ARG A 37 6.03 -5.26 -7.50
C ARG A 37 4.60 -4.96 -7.05
N HIS A 38 3.86 -6.02 -6.76
CA HIS A 38 2.50 -5.92 -6.25
C HIS A 38 2.48 -5.93 -4.73
N GLN A 39 1.79 -4.94 -4.15
CA GLN A 39 1.48 -4.94 -2.73
C GLN A 39 -0.02 -4.80 -2.47
N ARG A 40 -0.54 -5.67 -1.60
CA ARG A 40 -1.93 -5.56 -1.14
C ARG A 40 -2.03 -4.56 0.00
N CYS A 41 -3.00 -3.66 -0.11
CA CYS A 41 -3.25 -2.63 0.89
C CYS A 41 -3.75 -3.26 2.21
N TRP A 42 -3.00 -3.07 3.29
CA TRP A 42 -3.32 -3.59 4.63
C TRP A 42 -4.66 -3.10 5.18
N LEU A 43 -5.06 -1.85 4.90
CA LEU A 43 -6.36 -1.33 5.34
C LEU A 43 -7.51 -2.12 4.71
N HIS A 44 -7.49 -2.22 3.38
CA HIS A 44 -8.51 -2.96 2.64
C HIS A 44 -8.49 -4.45 2.99
N LYS A 45 -7.30 -5.00 3.18
CA LYS A 45 -7.13 -6.39 3.58
C LYS A 45 -7.77 -6.66 4.95
N THR A 46 -7.44 -5.84 5.94
CA THR A 46 -7.98 -5.94 7.30
C THR A 46 -9.51 -5.90 7.25
N ARG A 47 -10.10 -4.94 6.54
CA ARG A 47 -11.57 -4.88 6.35
C ARG A 47 -12.12 -6.17 5.75
N ASN A 48 -11.49 -6.68 4.69
CA ASN A 48 -11.93 -7.90 4.02
C ASN A 48 -11.86 -9.15 4.92
N ILE A 49 -10.86 -9.22 5.81
CA ILE A 49 -10.72 -10.30 6.79
C ILE A 49 -11.80 -10.18 7.87
N LEU A 50 -11.95 -8.99 8.47
CA LEU A 50 -12.93 -8.76 9.54
C LEU A 50 -14.37 -9.03 9.09
N ASN A 51 -14.71 -8.75 7.83
CA ASN A 51 -16.02 -9.06 7.25
C ASN A 51 -16.34 -10.57 7.19
N LYS A 52 -15.36 -11.45 7.44
CA LYS A 52 -15.52 -12.91 7.48
C LYS A 52 -15.61 -13.46 8.91
N ALA A 53 -15.71 -12.58 9.90
CA ALA A 53 -15.77 -12.92 11.31
C ALA A 53 -16.88 -12.16 12.03
N ALA A 54 -17.38 -12.75 13.12
CA ALA A 54 -18.41 -12.13 13.96
C ALA A 54 -17.91 -10.83 14.59
N LYS A 55 -18.77 -9.81 14.71
CA LYS A 55 -18.40 -8.49 15.26
C LYS A 55 -17.73 -8.56 16.64
N SER A 56 -18.12 -9.51 17.48
CA SER A 56 -17.57 -9.69 18.83
C SER A 56 -16.07 -10.03 18.86
N VAL A 57 -15.54 -10.71 17.84
CA VAL A 57 -14.11 -11.09 17.78
C VAL A 57 -13.26 -10.08 17.00
N GLN A 58 -13.89 -9.19 16.22
CA GLN A 58 -13.20 -8.24 15.35
C GLN A 58 -12.20 -7.32 16.06
N PRO A 59 -12.45 -6.79 17.28
CA PRO A 59 -11.46 -5.98 17.99
C PRO A 59 -10.14 -6.72 18.24
N GLY A 60 -10.23 -7.99 18.67
CA GLY A 60 -9.06 -8.85 18.88
C GLY A 60 -8.35 -9.19 17.57
N MET A 61 -9.10 -9.64 16.55
CA MET A 61 -8.52 -9.91 15.23
C MET A 61 -7.82 -8.70 14.63
N LYS A 62 -8.38 -7.50 14.80
CA LYS A 62 -7.78 -6.27 14.29
C LYS A 62 -6.44 -5.97 14.96
N LYS A 63 -6.32 -6.23 16.26
CA LYS A 63 -5.04 -6.10 16.99
C LYS A 63 -4.02 -7.10 16.46
N ASP A 64 -4.38 -8.37 16.37
CA ASP A 64 -3.47 -9.42 15.89
C ASP A 64 -3.04 -9.18 14.43
N LEU A 65 -3.96 -8.69 13.57
CA LEU A 65 -3.61 -8.28 12.20
C LEU A 65 -2.64 -7.09 12.19
N ALA A 66 -2.75 -6.18 13.16
CA ALA A 66 -1.82 -5.06 13.29
C ALA A 66 -0.42 -5.51 13.69
N GLU A 67 -0.30 -6.52 14.54
CA GLU A 67 0.98 -7.10 14.94
C GLU A 67 1.77 -7.65 13.74
N ILE A 68 1.09 -8.21 12.73
CA ILE A 68 1.73 -8.71 11.51
C ILE A 68 2.46 -7.59 10.76
N TRP A 69 1.74 -6.53 10.36
CA TRP A 69 2.37 -5.48 9.57
C TRP A 69 3.23 -4.53 10.41
N MET A 70 3.07 -4.50 11.73
CA MET A 70 3.96 -3.75 12.64
C MET A 70 5.20 -4.53 13.06
N SER A 71 5.37 -5.78 12.62
CA SER A 71 6.53 -6.60 12.94
C SER A 71 7.85 -5.93 12.50
N PRO A 72 8.96 -6.23 13.21
CA PRO A 72 10.26 -5.61 12.93
C PRO A 72 10.87 -6.05 11.59
N ASP A 73 10.56 -7.27 11.16
CA ASP A 73 11.08 -7.90 9.95
C ASP A 73 10.05 -8.87 9.35
N ARG A 74 10.34 -9.36 8.13
CA ARG A 74 9.49 -10.28 7.40
C ARG A 74 9.30 -11.60 8.14
N ALA A 75 10.34 -12.13 8.77
CA ALA A 75 10.26 -13.44 9.46
C ALA A 75 9.31 -13.39 10.66
N ALA A 76 9.37 -12.31 11.45
CA ALA A 76 8.45 -12.05 12.55
C ALA A 76 7.01 -11.85 12.05
N ALA A 77 6.82 -11.15 10.91
CA ALA A 77 5.51 -10.99 10.30
C ALA A 77 4.91 -12.34 9.84
N GLU A 78 5.71 -13.19 9.19
CA GLU A 78 5.29 -14.52 8.76
C GLU A 78 4.87 -15.39 9.96
N LYS A 79 5.66 -15.37 11.04
CA LYS A 79 5.30 -16.05 12.29
C LYS A 79 4.00 -15.51 12.89
N ALA A 80 3.77 -14.19 12.83
CA ALA A 80 2.54 -13.59 13.30
C ALA A 80 1.32 -14.00 12.44
N ILE A 81 1.50 -14.23 11.13
CA ILE A 81 0.46 -14.82 10.27
C ILE A 81 0.13 -16.24 10.73
N ASP A 82 1.13 -17.06 11.03
CA ASP A 82 0.91 -18.43 11.48
C ASP A 82 0.19 -18.48 12.84
N VAL A 83 0.54 -17.57 13.76
CA VAL A 83 -0.17 -17.40 15.04
C VAL A 83 -1.62 -16.97 14.81
N PHE A 84 -1.89 -16.03 13.90
CA PHE A 84 -3.25 -15.64 13.53
C PHE A 84 -4.04 -16.82 12.96
N ALA A 85 -3.42 -17.59 12.07
CA ALA A 85 -4.01 -18.78 11.45
C ALA A 85 -4.35 -19.85 12.50
N ALA A 86 -3.45 -20.16 13.43
CA ALA A 86 -3.69 -21.11 14.51
C ALA A 86 -4.81 -20.65 15.45
N LYS A 87 -4.82 -19.36 15.82
CA LYS A 87 -5.78 -18.79 16.77
C LYS A 87 -7.21 -18.75 16.21
N TYR A 88 -7.36 -18.44 14.92
CA TYR A 88 -8.68 -18.20 14.31
C TYR A 88 -9.13 -19.27 13.33
N GLY A 89 -8.23 -20.12 12.83
CA GLY A 89 -8.49 -21.04 11.73
C GLY A 89 -9.60 -22.05 12.00
N ALA A 90 -9.69 -22.58 13.22
CA ALA A 90 -10.71 -23.57 13.58
C ALA A 90 -12.15 -23.00 13.47
N LYS A 91 -12.35 -21.73 13.83
CA LYS A 91 -13.68 -21.09 13.88
C LYS A 91 -13.96 -20.15 12.71
N TYR A 92 -12.92 -19.57 12.13
CA TYR A 92 -13.00 -18.57 11.06
C TYR A 92 -12.07 -18.92 9.88
N PRO A 93 -12.18 -20.12 9.29
CA PRO A 93 -11.27 -20.57 8.23
C PRO A 93 -11.26 -19.62 7.04
N LYS A 94 -12.41 -19.05 6.65
CA LYS A 94 -12.50 -18.06 5.56
C LYS A 94 -11.73 -16.77 5.85
N ALA A 95 -11.60 -16.36 7.11
CA ALA A 95 -10.83 -15.18 7.49
C ALA A 95 -9.33 -15.44 7.36
N VAL A 96 -8.87 -16.63 7.76
CA VAL A 96 -7.49 -17.09 7.62
C VAL A 96 -7.11 -17.30 6.15
N GLU A 97 -7.91 -18.05 5.39
CA GLU A 97 -7.74 -18.20 3.93
C GLU A 97 -7.67 -16.84 3.24
N CYS A 98 -8.53 -15.90 3.69
CA CYS A 98 -8.48 -14.55 3.20
C CYS A 98 -7.13 -13.92 3.49
N LEU A 99 -6.54 -14.02 4.68
CA LEU A 99 -5.20 -13.50 4.96
C LEU A 99 -4.13 -14.18 4.08
N GLU A 100 -4.07 -15.51 4.12
CA GLU A 100 -2.97 -16.32 3.57
C GLU A 100 -2.84 -16.23 2.06
N LYS A 101 -3.94 -16.12 1.32
CA LYS A 101 -3.88 -16.01 -0.16
C LYS A 101 -3.07 -14.82 -0.67
N ASP A 102 -2.90 -13.78 0.15
CA ASP A 102 -2.13 -12.59 -0.17
C ASP A 102 -0.91 -12.43 0.76
N ARG A 103 -0.43 -13.52 1.40
CA ARG A 103 0.68 -13.53 2.35
C ARG A 103 1.91 -12.78 1.81
N MET A 104 2.44 -13.20 0.66
CA MET A 104 3.59 -12.55 0.02
C MET A 104 3.36 -11.06 -0.34
N PRO A 105 2.32 -10.68 -1.11
CA PRO A 105 2.14 -9.29 -1.50
C PRO A 105 1.70 -8.38 -0.34
N LEU A 106 1.30 -8.91 0.82
CA LEU A 106 1.09 -8.08 2.01
C LEU A 106 2.40 -7.63 2.65
N LEU A 107 3.47 -8.41 2.48
CA LEU A 107 4.77 -8.19 3.12
C LEU A 107 5.82 -7.58 2.17
N ALA A 108 5.45 -7.24 0.94
CA ALA A 108 6.36 -6.67 -0.06
C ALA A 108 7.08 -5.39 0.39
N PHE A 109 6.49 -4.62 1.33
CA PHE A 109 7.11 -3.41 1.86
C PHE A 109 8.44 -3.67 2.60
N TYR A 110 8.70 -4.89 3.08
CA TYR A 110 9.97 -5.22 3.74
C TYR A 110 11.18 -5.12 2.79
N ASP A 111 10.95 -5.14 1.48
CA ASP A 111 11.99 -4.97 0.45
C ASP A 111 12.31 -3.50 0.14
N PHE A 112 11.82 -2.58 1.00
CA PHE A 112 11.99 -1.14 0.90
C PHE A 112 12.54 -0.59 2.22
N PRO A 113 13.21 0.59 2.22
CA PRO A 113 13.75 1.21 3.43
C PRO A 113 12.74 1.27 4.58
N ALA A 114 13.18 0.93 5.80
CA ALA A 114 12.31 0.91 6.98
C ALA A 114 11.60 2.26 7.23
N GLU A 115 12.29 3.35 6.89
CA GLU A 115 11.79 4.73 6.97
C GLU A 115 10.51 4.96 6.13
N HIS A 116 10.35 4.22 5.03
CA HIS A 116 9.19 4.30 4.14
C HIS A 116 8.00 3.48 4.62
N TRP A 117 8.20 2.48 5.49
CA TRP A 117 7.14 1.52 5.85
C TRP A 117 5.90 2.16 6.45
N VAL A 118 6.03 3.30 7.14
CA VAL A 118 4.86 4.04 7.67
C VAL A 118 3.91 4.50 6.55
N HIS A 119 4.44 4.80 5.38
CA HIS A 119 3.69 5.22 4.20
C HIS A 119 3.19 4.02 3.39
N LEU A 120 3.96 2.93 3.33
CA LEU A 120 3.61 1.73 2.56
C LEU A 120 2.55 0.86 3.25
N ARG A 121 2.56 0.82 4.59
CA ARG A 121 1.63 -0.01 5.40
C ARG A 121 0.29 0.67 5.67
N THR A 122 0.17 1.96 5.40
CA THR A 122 -1.04 2.74 5.70
C THR A 122 -1.59 3.43 4.45
N THR A 123 -2.86 3.85 4.50
CA THR A 123 -3.44 4.67 3.42
C THR A 123 -3.36 6.16 3.71
N ASN A 124 -2.64 6.58 4.77
CA ASN A 124 -2.54 8.00 5.13
C ASN A 124 -2.03 8.89 3.99
N PRO A 125 -1.05 8.48 3.15
CA PRO A 125 -0.64 9.27 1.99
C PRO A 125 -1.77 9.59 0.99
N ILE A 126 -2.79 8.74 0.93
CA ILE A 126 -3.97 8.93 0.06
C ILE A 126 -5.08 9.63 0.85
N GLU A 127 -5.42 9.12 2.03
CA GLU A 127 -6.53 9.60 2.85
C GLU A 127 -6.35 11.06 3.29
N SER A 128 -5.13 11.45 3.65
CA SER A 128 -4.80 12.83 4.05
C SER A 128 -4.97 13.81 2.89
N VAL A 129 -4.55 13.42 1.67
CA VAL A 129 -4.71 14.22 0.46
C VAL A 129 -6.20 14.42 0.12
N PHE A 130 -6.99 13.35 0.20
CA PHE A 130 -8.41 13.39 -0.13
C PHE A 130 -9.32 13.88 1.00
N ALA A 131 -8.81 14.11 2.22
CA ALA A 131 -9.62 14.56 3.35
C ALA A 131 -10.32 15.89 3.06
N THR A 132 -9.56 16.90 2.61
CA THR A 132 -10.10 18.23 2.26
C THR A 132 -11.10 18.15 1.11
N VAL A 133 -10.80 17.32 0.10
CA VAL A 133 -11.68 17.10 -1.05
C VAL A 133 -13.02 16.55 -0.57
N ARG A 134 -13.01 15.47 0.23
CA ARG A 134 -14.24 14.84 0.76
C ARG A 134 -15.06 15.78 1.63
N HIS A 135 -14.41 16.53 2.50
CA HIS A 135 -15.09 17.49 3.38
C HIS A 135 -15.89 18.52 2.57
N ARG A 136 -15.40 18.94 1.40
CA ARG A 136 -16.09 19.89 0.53
C ARG A 136 -17.10 19.22 -0.40
N THR A 137 -16.79 18.06 -0.97
CA THR A 137 -17.69 17.35 -1.90
C THR A 137 -18.95 16.83 -1.20
N VAL A 138 -18.87 16.40 0.07
CA VAL A 138 -20.05 15.97 0.84
C VAL A 138 -21.06 17.11 1.00
N ARG A 139 -20.60 18.34 1.23
CA ARG A 139 -21.47 19.52 1.38
C ARG A 139 -22.09 20.00 0.06
N ALA A 140 -21.41 19.74 -1.06
CA ALA A 140 -21.88 20.11 -2.40
C ALA A 140 -22.63 18.98 -3.13
N LYS A 141 -22.95 17.88 -2.42
CA LYS A 141 -23.60 16.71 -3.00
C LYS A 141 -24.97 17.09 -3.56
N GLY A 142 -25.22 16.75 -4.82
CA GLY A 142 -26.48 17.05 -5.52
C GLY A 142 -26.57 18.46 -6.10
N ALA A 143 -25.61 19.34 -5.84
CA ALA A 143 -25.63 20.73 -6.29
C ALA A 143 -24.78 20.99 -7.55
N LEU A 144 -23.99 20.02 -8.01
CA LEU A 144 -23.00 20.19 -9.08
C LEU A 144 -23.26 19.24 -10.25
N SER A 145 -23.04 19.73 -11.47
CA SER A 145 -22.89 18.87 -12.65
C SER A 145 -21.60 18.04 -12.54
N ALA A 146 -21.50 16.97 -13.34
CA ALA A 146 -20.30 16.14 -13.39
C ALA A 146 -19.04 16.95 -13.74
N THR A 147 -19.15 17.91 -14.66
CA THR A 147 -18.03 18.79 -15.06
C THR A 147 -17.62 19.71 -13.92
N THR A 148 -18.58 20.38 -13.28
CA THR A 148 -18.28 21.31 -12.17
C THR A 148 -17.71 20.56 -10.96
N ALA A 149 -18.20 19.35 -10.68
CA ALA A 149 -17.63 18.48 -9.65
C ALA A 149 -16.16 18.14 -9.93
N LYS A 150 -15.81 17.77 -11.18
CA LYS A 150 -14.41 17.51 -11.58
C LYS A 150 -13.53 18.75 -11.39
N LEU A 151 -13.98 19.93 -11.82
CA LEU A 151 -13.24 21.18 -11.66
C LEU A 151 -13.03 21.55 -10.19
N MET A 152 -14.05 21.37 -9.35
CA MET A 152 -13.94 21.57 -7.91
C MET A 152 -12.91 20.62 -7.29
N VAL A 153 -12.97 19.33 -7.60
CA VAL A 153 -11.98 18.35 -7.13
C VAL A 153 -10.58 18.75 -7.57
N PHE A 154 -10.39 19.09 -8.85
CA PHE A 154 -9.11 19.54 -9.40
C PHE A 154 -8.55 20.74 -8.61
N LYS A 155 -9.35 21.79 -8.40
CA LYS A 155 -8.91 22.99 -7.65
C LYS A 155 -8.61 22.68 -6.19
N LEU A 156 -9.39 21.82 -5.54
CA LEU A 156 -9.15 21.42 -4.15
C LEU A 156 -7.86 20.62 -4.00
N VAL A 157 -7.56 19.71 -4.95
CA VAL A 157 -6.30 18.96 -4.97
C VAL A 157 -5.12 19.90 -5.21
N MET A 158 -5.21 20.82 -6.17
CA MET A 158 -4.16 21.81 -6.43
C MET A 158 -3.89 22.72 -5.22
N ALA A 159 -4.93 23.08 -4.46
CA ALA A 159 -4.76 23.84 -3.23
C ALA A 159 -4.09 23.00 -2.12
N ALA A 160 -4.51 21.75 -1.94
CA ALA A 160 -3.94 20.84 -0.95
C ALA A 160 -2.47 20.48 -1.26
N ALA A 161 -2.11 20.37 -2.55
CA ALA A 161 -0.76 20.00 -2.98
C ALA A 161 0.34 20.94 -2.45
N LYS A 162 0.00 22.19 -2.14
CA LYS A 162 0.94 23.19 -1.60
C LYS A 162 1.42 22.86 -0.18
N THR A 163 0.72 22.01 0.56
CA THR A 163 1.03 21.69 1.96
C THR A 163 1.39 20.21 2.16
N TRP A 164 1.57 19.46 1.09
CA TRP A 164 1.93 18.04 1.19
C TRP A 164 3.32 17.87 1.81
N ARG A 165 3.40 16.94 2.75
CA ARG A 165 4.65 16.56 3.39
C ARG A 165 5.41 15.62 2.46
N ARG A 166 6.73 15.73 2.49
CA ARG A 166 7.61 14.78 1.81
C ARG A 166 7.53 13.39 2.45
N LEU A 167 7.97 12.39 1.70
CA LEU A 167 8.12 11.03 2.23
C LEU A 167 9.15 11.02 3.36
N LYS A 168 8.91 10.19 4.38
CA LYS A 168 9.91 9.96 5.42
C LYS A 168 11.02 9.10 4.82
N GLY A 169 12.27 9.47 5.04
CA GLY A 169 13.42 8.80 4.42
C GLY A 169 13.65 9.20 2.97
N GLU A 170 13.27 10.40 2.55
CA GLU A 170 13.45 10.87 1.15
C GLU A 170 14.88 10.70 0.61
N ASN A 171 15.88 10.72 1.49
CA ASN A 171 17.29 10.46 1.22
C ASN A 171 17.57 9.02 0.72
N GLN A 172 16.64 8.08 0.89
CA GLN A 172 16.76 6.71 0.39
C GLN A 172 16.25 6.56 -1.05
N LEU A 173 15.46 7.51 -1.57
CA LEU A 173 14.90 7.43 -2.92
C LEU A 173 15.97 7.31 -4.03
N PRO A 174 17.09 8.08 -4.00
CA PRO A 174 18.15 7.89 -4.99
C PRO A 174 18.73 6.48 -4.99
N LYS A 175 18.84 5.86 -3.81
CA LYS A 175 19.35 4.48 -3.68
C LYS A 175 18.41 3.48 -4.36
N LEU A 176 17.11 3.61 -4.11
CA LEU A 176 16.09 2.79 -4.78
C LEU A 176 16.12 2.96 -6.30
N ILE A 177 16.22 4.21 -6.78
CA ILE A 177 16.30 4.50 -8.22
C ILE A 177 17.57 3.92 -8.85
N SER A 178 18.69 3.88 -8.12
CA SER A 178 19.93 3.25 -8.57
C SER A 178 19.92 1.71 -8.49
N GLY A 179 18.81 1.09 -8.05
CA GLY A 179 18.66 -0.36 -7.97
C GLY A 179 19.23 -1.01 -6.70
N ILE A 180 19.58 -0.22 -5.68
CA ILE A 180 20.04 -0.76 -4.39
C ILE A 180 18.88 -1.52 -3.74
N LYS A 181 19.14 -2.79 -3.40
CA LYS A 181 18.18 -3.67 -2.74
C LYS A 181 18.16 -3.44 -1.23
N PHE A 182 16.98 -3.56 -0.65
CA PHE A 182 16.76 -3.56 0.78
C PHE A 182 16.19 -4.92 1.20
N ILE A 183 16.63 -5.41 2.36
CA ILE A 183 16.13 -6.63 3.00
C ILE A 183 15.77 -6.23 4.42
N ASP A 184 14.51 -6.43 4.79
CA ASP A 184 13.96 -5.99 6.08
C ASP A 184 14.28 -4.52 6.40
N GLY A 185 14.23 -3.68 5.36
CA GLY A 185 14.41 -2.24 5.48
C GLY A 185 15.85 -1.77 5.63
N VAL A 186 16.81 -2.70 5.60
CA VAL A 186 18.25 -2.43 5.63
C VAL A 186 18.84 -2.65 4.24
N GLN A 187 19.79 -1.80 3.84
CA GLN A 187 20.49 -1.93 2.56
C GLN A 187 21.26 -3.27 2.50
N SER A 188 21.07 -4.04 1.43
CA SER A 188 21.81 -5.29 1.22
C SER A 188 23.30 -5.01 0.98
N PRO A 189 24.22 -5.75 1.63
CA PRO A 189 25.66 -5.55 1.47
C PRO A 189 26.18 -5.83 0.05
N GLU A 190 25.43 -6.57 -0.77
CA GLU A 190 25.82 -6.93 -2.16
C GLU A 190 25.86 -5.72 -3.12
N ALA A 191 25.24 -4.59 -2.77
CA ALA A 191 25.17 -3.41 -3.62
C ALA A 191 26.51 -2.63 -3.75
N VAL A 192 27.52 -2.95 -2.93
CA VAL A 192 28.80 -2.22 -2.92
C VAL A 192 29.79 -2.78 -3.96
N SER A 193 29.53 -3.95 -4.55
CA SER A 193 30.54 -4.67 -5.37
C SER A 193 30.49 -4.39 -6.88
N GLN A 194 29.53 -3.63 -7.41
CA GLN A 194 29.35 -3.48 -8.88
C GLN A 194 29.81 -2.13 -9.45
N THR A 195 30.57 -1.32 -8.71
CA THR A 195 31.17 -0.06 -9.23
C THR A 195 32.71 -0.05 -9.20
N ALA A 196 33.35 -1.20 -8.96
CA ALA A 196 34.81 -1.35 -9.04
C ALA A 196 35.17 -2.44 -10.04
N ALA A 197 35.10 -2.13 -11.34
CA ALA A 197 35.79 -2.81 -12.44
C ALA A 197 35.91 -1.85 -13.63
#